data_AF-A0A545B3M3-F1
#
_entry.id   AF-A0A545B3M3-F1
#
_cell.length_a   1.000
_cell.length_b   1.000
_cell.length_c   1.000
_cell.angle_alpha   90.00
_cell.angle_beta   90.00
_cell.angle_gamma   90.00
#
_symmetry.space_group_name_H-M   'P 1'
#
loop_
_entity.id
_entity.type
_entity.pdbx_description
1 polymer ?
#
loop_
_entity_poly.entity_id
_entity_poly.type
_entity_poly.pdbx_seq_one_letter_code
_entity_poly.pdbx_strand_id
1 'polypeptide(L)'
;MLTARAAMALPDGGFLLATPIIDTEAATPRYIHLQIDGPTITVTYASVFQPDADMCREHNHCDAYWDGLQLRYAQKDNQLRISDRNLTRDDKPSSANRVNGDPTADQRLYFEPLIRRLNNATVVGDAAGGFTLLSETDDAPTRFAPLPREGLDLLMAWVGTAGVSLNRLNYCEVPQFSQIYPLAQSQRFRNALTVFNEIRESSFAATRLVTQEDESDLEWQDRSAKQKQRSRPANILNQTINWVIRHPQDDPAEVMDRLLGPSAPSEVSVHVIPMLPYIKDAADFKARLQKIRDAGTPLSAPLCMDMTLGMGKTHPHLSKGK
;
A
#
# COMPACT_ATOMS: atom_id res chain seq x y z
N MET A 1 21.98 -3.87 -27.09
CA MET A 1 20.53 -4.13 -27.27
C MET A 1 20.22 -5.43 -26.56
N LEU A 2 19.56 -5.39 -25.41
CA LEU A 2 19.03 -6.59 -24.77
C LEU A 2 17.69 -6.88 -25.44
N THR A 3 17.62 -7.96 -26.20
CA THR A 3 16.38 -8.47 -26.81
C THR A 3 15.45 -8.91 -25.69
N ALA A 4 14.36 -8.18 -25.47
CA ALA A 4 13.28 -8.62 -24.62
C ALA A 4 12.72 -9.94 -25.19
N ARG A 5 12.71 -11.00 -24.38
CA ARG A 5 12.13 -12.29 -24.76
C ARG A 5 10.67 -12.30 -24.32
N ALA A 6 9.77 -12.70 -25.22
CA ALA A 6 8.41 -13.05 -24.83
C ALA A 6 8.49 -14.17 -23.76
N ALA A 7 7.79 -14.00 -22.65
CA ALA A 7 7.72 -14.99 -21.60
C ALA A 7 6.61 -16.01 -21.90
N MET A 8 6.94 -17.31 -21.81
CA MET A 8 5.99 -18.42 -22.02
C MET A 8 5.03 -18.65 -20.85
N ALA A 9 5.07 -17.81 -19.82
CA ALA A 9 4.13 -17.81 -18.70
C ALA A 9 4.21 -16.47 -17.99
N LEU A 10 3.21 -16.14 -17.17
CA LEU A 10 3.43 -15.15 -16.12
C LEU A 10 4.48 -15.71 -15.13
N PRO A 11 5.43 -14.89 -14.66
CA PRO A 11 6.37 -15.32 -13.64
C PRO A 11 5.65 -15.50 -12.29
N ASP A 12 6.02 -16.54 -11.53
CA ASP A 12 5.53 -16.74 -10.17
C ASP A 12 6.03 -15.63 -9.25
N GLY A 13 5.24 -15.29 -8.23
CA GLY A 13 5.57 -14.28 -7.23
C GLY A 13 4.53 -13.18 -7.07
N GLY A 14 4.92 -12.12 -6.35
CA GLY A 14 4.08 -10.95 -6.09
C GLY A 14 4.44 -9.78 -7.01
N PHE A 15 3.43 -9.15 -7.60
CA PHE A 15 3.61 -8.06 -8.55
C PHE A 15 2.60 -6.95 -8.31
N LEU A 16 3.06 -5.70 -8.38
CA LEU A 16 2.20 -4.53 -8.24
C LEU A 16 2.01 -3.85 -9.59
N LEU A 17 0.77 -3.51 -9.91
CA LEU A 17 0.44 -2.74 -11.10
C LEU A 17 1.11 -1.35 -11.03
N ALA A 18 1.92 -1.04 -12.03
CA ALA A 18 2.66 0.23 -12.15
C ALA A 18 2.07 1.16 -13.22
N THR A 19 0.97 0.76 -13.85
CA THR A 19 0.25 1.54 -14.87
C THR A 19 -1.17 1.82 -14.36
N PRO A 20 -1.64 3.07 -14.36
CA PRO A 20 -3.02 3.36 -13.98
C PRO A 20 -4.00 2.72 -14.98
N ILE A 21 -4.93 1.90 -14.48
CA ILE A 21 -6.01 1.29 -15.31
C ILE A 21 -7.41 1.53 -14.74
N ILE A 22 -7.50 1.98 -13.49
CA ILE A 22 -8.77 2.32 -12.83
C ILE A 22 -9.13 3.74 -13.22
N ASP A 23 -10.37 3.96 -13.64
CA ASP A 23 -10.93 5.30 -13.77
C ASP A 23 -11.18 5.88 -12.37
N THR A 24 -10.32 6.81 -11.98
CA THR A 24 -10.33 7.39 -10.64
C THR A 24 -11.36 8.50 -10.46
N GLU A 25 -12.03 8.92 -11.52
CA GLU A 25 -13.20 9.80 -11.42
C GLU A 25 -14.45 9.01 -11.03
N ALA A 26 -14.52 7.74 -11.45
CA ALA A 26 -15.65 6.85 -11.18
C ALA A 26 -15.46 5.91 -9.98
N ALA A 27 -14.22 5.67 -9.54
CA ALA A 27 -13.91 4.70 -8.49
C ALA A 27 -12.80 5.18 -7.53
N THR A 28 -12.84 4.67 -6.30
CA THR A 28 -11.77 4.89 -5.32
C THR A 28 -10.44 4.31 -5.85
N PRO A 29 -9.35 5.09 -5.84
CA PRO A 29 -8.05 4.60 -6.28
C PRO A 29 -7.55 3.46 -5.39
N ARG A 30 -7.11 2.36 -6.01
CA ARG A 30 -6.58 1.19 -5.31
C ARG A 30 -5.31 0.67 -5.99
N TYR A 31 -4.36 0.23 -5.19
CA TYR A 31 -3.29 -0.63 -5.66
C TYR A 31 -3.86 -1.98 -6.10
N ILE A 32 -3.38 -2.47 -7.25
CA ILE A 32 -3.71 -3.81 -7.74
C ILE A 32 -2.45 -4.65 -7.63
N HIS A 33 -2.49 -5.64 -6.73
CA HIS A 33 -1.42 -6.62 -6.54
C HIS A 33 -1.85 -7.97 -7.08
N LEU A 34 -0.95 -8.62 -7.81
CA LEU A 34 -1.12 -9.97 -8.33
C LEU A 34 -0.16 -10.89 -7.58
N GLN A 35 -0.72 -11.90 -6.92
CA GLN A 35 0.04 -13.06 -6.46
C GLN A 35 -0.15 -14.18 -7.47
N ILE A 36 0.92 -14.56 -8.15
CA ILE A 36 0.92 -15.59 -9.19
C ILE A 36 1.56 -16.86 -8.61
N ASP A 37 0.86 -17.98 -8.76
CA ASP A 37 1.30 -19.32 -8.39
C ASP A 37 0.84 -20.32 -9.48
N GLY A 38 1.76 -20.62 -10.40
CA GLY A 38 1.47 -21.38 -11.60
C GLY A 38 0.36 -20.71 -12.43
N PRO A 39 -0.71 -21.44 -12.82
CA PRO A 39 -1.79 -20.88 -13.64
C PRO A 39 -2.80 -20.02 -12.84
N THR A 40 -2.59 -19.84 -11.53
CA THR A 40 -3.52 -19.13 -10.66
C THR A 40 -3.01 -17.73 -10.35
N ILE A 41 -3.90 -16.74 -10.44
CA ILE A 41 -3.64 -15.35 -10.07
C ILE A 41 -4.62 -14.99 -8.96
N THR A 42 -4.10 -14.67 -7.77
CA THR A 42 -4.89 -14.00 -6.72
C THR A 42 -4.71 -12.50 -6.86
N VAL A 43 -5.81 -11.78 -7.08
CA VAL A 43 -5.82 -10.33 -7.24
C VAL A 43 -6.22 -9.68 -5.92
N THR A 44 -5.37 -8.80 -5.43
CA THR A 44 -5.62 -7.98 -4.25
C THR A 44 -5.82 -6.52 -4.66
N TYR A 45 -6.96 -5.95 -4.29
CA TYR A 45 -7.27 -4.53 -4.44
C TYR A 45 -7.07 -3.84 -3.09
N ALA A 46 -5.99 -3.07 -2.96
CA ALA A 46 -5.61 -2.43 -1.70
C ALA A 46 -5.83 -0.91 -1.73
N SER A 47 -6.60 -0.39 -0.78
CA SER A 47 -6.82 1.03 -0.58
C SER A 47 -5.83 1.59 0.44
N VAL A 48 -5.21 2.73 0.14
CA VAL A 48 -4.31 3.44 1.08
C VAL A 48 -5.06 3.83 2.36
N PHE A 49 -6.34 4.18 2.23
CA PHE A 49 -7.20 4.52 3.35
C PHE A 49 -8.10 3.34 3.68
N GLN A 50 -8.29 3.09 4.96
CA GLN A 50 -9.38 2.24 5.37
C GLN A 50 -10.73 2.90 5.08
N PRO A 51 -11.75 2.11 4.75
CA PRO A 51 -13.14 2.52 4.86
C PRO A 51 -13.39 3.18 6.22
N ASP A 52 -14.20 4.24 6.24
CA ASP A 52 -14.66 4.81 7.50
C ASP A 52 -15.56 3.82 8.27
N ALA A 53 -15.88 4.17 9.52
CA ALA A 53 -16.68 3.32 10.39
C ALA A 53 -18.08 3.05 9.81
N ASP A 54 -18.68 4.03 9.12
CA ASP A 54 -20.00 3.90 8.51
C ASP A 54 -19.96 2.91 7.34
N MET A 55 -18.98 3.00 6.45
CA MET A 55 -18.79 2.01 5.40
C MET A 55 -18.48 0.63 5.97
N CYS A 56 -17.66 0.51 7.00
CA CYS A 56 -17.41 -0.79 7.63
C CYS A 56 -18.71 -1.38 8.22
N ARG A 57 -19.53 -0.58 8.92
CA ARG A 57 -20.82 -0.99 9.50
C ARG A 57 -21.83 -1.40 8.44
N GLU A 58 -22.14 -0.50 7.52
CA GLU A 58 -23.24 -0.66 6.56
C GLU A 58 -22.87 -1.62 5.43
N HIS A 59 -21.57 -1.72 5.14
CA HIS A 59 -21.08 -2.39 3.94
C HIS A 59 -20.15 -3.56 4.22
N ASN A 60 -19.97 -3.95 5.50
CA ASN A 60 -19.08 -5.02 5.95
C ASN A 60 -17.70 -4.96 5.26
N HIS A 61 -17.28 -3.74 4.92
CA HIS A 61 -16.05 -3.46 4.19
C HIS A 61 -15.13 -2.73 5.14
N CYS A 62 -14.38 -3.50 5.92
CA CYS A 62 -13.57 -2.99 7.02
C CYS A 62 -12.07 -3.11 6.74
N ASP A 63 -11.70 -3.76 5.64
CA ASP A 63 -10.34 -4.04 5.28
C ASP A 63 -9.85 -3.12 4.17
N ALA A 64 -8.66 -2.58 4.36
CA ALA A 64 -7.92 -1.89 3.30
C ALA A 64 -7.64 -2.83 2.12
N TYR A 65 -7.55 -4.14 2.36
CA TYR A 65 -7.28 -5.17 1.36
C TYR A 65 -8.55 -5.94 1.00
N TRP A 66 -8.79 -6.07 -0.29
CA TRP A 66 -9.77 -6.98 -0.83
C TRP A 66 -9.08 -7.96 -1.79
N ASP A 67 -8.81 -9.17 -1.30
CA ASP A 67 -8.15 -10.29 -2.00
C ASP A 67 -9.15 -11.34 -2.50
N GLY A 68 -10.32 -10.86 -2.90
CA GLY A 68 -11.48 -11.69 -3.22
C GLY A 68 -11.55 -12.21 -4.66
N LEU A 69 -10.66 -11.80 -5.57
CA LEU A 69 -10.72 -12.21 -6.98
C LEU A 69 -9.59 -13.20 -7.29
N GLN A 70 -9.97 -14.41 -7.66
CA GLN A 70 -9.06 -15.41 -8.21
C GLN A 70 -9.33 -15.63 -9.70
N LEU A 71 -8.27 -15.64 -10.49
CA LEU A 71 -8.32 -15.91 -11.92
C LEU A 71 -7.49 -17.16 -12.21
N ARG A 72 -7.94 -17.98 -13.16
CA ARG A 72 -7.09 -18.99 -13.80
C ARG A 72 -6.78 -18.57 -15.22
N TYR A 73 -5.52 -18.66 -15.60
CA TYR A 73 -5.11 -18.40 -16.97
C TYR A 73 -4.52 -19.64 -17.63
N ALA A 74 -4.64 -19.66 -18.95
CA ALA A 74 -3.89 -20.54 -19.82
C ALA A 74 -3.12 -19.69 -20.83
N GLN A 75 -2.07 -20.25 -21.41
CA GLN A 75 -1.45 -19.66 -22.58
C GLN A 75 -2.01 -20.30 -23.85
N LYS A 76 -2.35 -19.45 -24.81
CA LYS A 76 -2.78 -19.88 -26.15
C LYS A 76 -2.23 -18.88 -27.16
N ASP A 77 -1.53 -19.39 -28.17
CA ASP A 77 -0.95 -18.56 -29.25
C ASP A 77 -0.05 -17.43 -28.73
N ASN A 78 0.79 -17.72 -27.72
CA ASN A 78 1.63 -16.76 -26.98
C ASN A 78 0.89 -15.62 -26.26
N GLN A 79 -0.43 -15.74 -26.12
CA GLN A 79 -1.26 -14.80 -25.38
C GLN A 79 -1.81 -15.44 -24.11
N LEU A 80 -1.95 -14.65 -23.07
CA LEU A 80 -2.72 -15.02 -21.89
C LEU A 80 -4.19 -15.14 -22.25
N ARG A 81 -4.86 -16.17 -21.73
CA ARG A 81 -6.30 -16.34 -21.82
C ARG A 81 -6.84 -16.61 -20.43
N ILE A 82 -7.71 -15.71 -19.95
CA ILE A 82 -8.41 -15.93 -18.68
C ILE A 82 -9.48 -17.00 -18.94
N SER A 83 -9.33 -18.13 -18.28
CA SER A 83 -10.15 -19.34 -18.47
C SER A 83 -11.24 -19.49 -17.43
N ASP A 84 -11.00 -18.98 -16.22
CA ASP A 84 -11.93 -19.06 -15.10
C ASP A 84 -11.76 -17.84 -14.20
N ARG A 85 -12.85 -17.50 -13.52
CA ARG A 85 -12.92 -16.43 -12.53
C ARG A 85 -13.76 -16.90 -11.36
N ASN A 86 -13.17 -16.83 -10.17
CA ASN A 86 -13.84 -17.14 -8.93
C ASN A 86 -13.75 -15.97 -7.95
N LEU A 87 -14.81 -15.77 -7.18
CA LEU A 87 -14.81 -14.84 -6.05
C LEU A 87 -14.71 -15.63 -4.75
N THR A 88 -13.67 -15.37 -3.95
CA THR A 88 -13.43 -16.04 -2.67
C THR A 88 -14.07 -15.31 -1.49
N ARG A 89 -14.62 -14.13 -1.74
CA ARG A 89 -15.24 -13.24 -0.75
C ARG A 89 -16.59 -12.74 -1.25
N ASP A 90 -17.54 -12.64 -0.33
CA ASP A 90 -18.88 -12.14 -0.61
C ASP A 90 -18.96 -10.61 -0.52
N ASP A 91 -18.13 -9.98 0.33
CA ASP A 91 -17.97 -8.52 0.36
C ASP A 91 -17.26 -8.00 -0.89
N LYS A 92 -17.35 -6.69 -1.13
CA LYS A 92 -17.03 -6.06 -2.42
C LYS A 92 -16.04 -4.91 -2.28
N PRO A 93 -15.12 -4.70 -3.25
CA PRO A 93 -14.14 -3.62 -3.20
C PRO A 93 -14.73 -2.25 -3.53
N SER A 94 -15.86 -2.16 -4.25
CA SER A 94 -16.60 -0.91 -4.45
C SER A 94 -17.65 -0.71 -3.38
N SER A 95 -17.69 0.50 -2.80
CA SER A 95 -18.82 0.95 -1.99
C SER A 95 -20.08 1.15 -2.84
N ALA A 96 -19.96 1.38 -4.16
CA ALA A 96 -21.09 1.68 -5.02
C ALA A 96 -22.10 0.54 -5.15
N ASN A 97 -21.71 -0.74 -4.99
CA ASN A 97 -22.70 -1.83 -5.04
C ASN A 97 -23.70 -1.76 -3.89
N ARG A 98 -23.25 -1.28 -2.72
CA ARG A 98 -24.07 -1.23 -1.52
C ARG A 98 -24.71 0.13 -1.30
N VAL A 99 -24.00 1.23 -1.56
CA VAL A 99 -24.54 2.60 -1.45
C VAL A 99 -25.57 2.88 -2.54
N ASN A 100 -25.23 2.56 -3.80
CA ASN A 100 -26.05 2.94 -4.96
C ASN A 100 -26.86 1.76 -5.52
N GLY A 101 -26.78 0.58 -4.89
CA GLY A 101 -27.47 -0.63 -5.34
C GLY A 101 -27.07 -1.11 -6.73
N ASP A 102 -25.88 -0.75 -7.24
CA ASP A 102 -25.40 -1.20 -8.55
C ASP A 102 -24.70 -2.56 -8.43
N PRO A 103 -25.36 -3.69 -8.76
CA PRO A 103 -24.79 -5.02 -8.56
C PRO A 103 -23.60 -5.32 -9.48
N THR A 104 -23.32 -4.46 -10.45
CA THR A 104 -22.24 -4.62 -11.44
C THR A 104 -21.08 -3.66 -11.21
N ALA A 105 -21.09 -2.84 -10.15
CA ALA A 105 -20.10 -1.79 -9.99
C ALA A 105 -18.68 -2.34 -9.88
N ASP A 106 -18.42 -3.42 -9.12
CA ASP A 106 -17.05 -3.98 -9.05
C ASP A 106 -16.57 -4.53 -10.38
N GLN A 107 -17.48 -5.19 -11.09
CA GLN A 107 -17.20 -5.74 -12.40
C GLN A 107 -16.72 -4.63 -13.33
N ARG A 108 -17.53 -3.56 -13.45
CA ARG A 108 -17.25 -2.42 -14.31
C ARG A 108 -16.03 -1.61 -13.87
N LEU A 109 -15.92 -1.32 -12.57
CA LEU A 109 -14.95 -0.35 -12.02
C LEU A 109 -13.58 -0.96 -11.74
N TYR A 110 -13.50 -2.25 -11.39
CA TYR A 110 -12.27 -2.88 -10.90
C TYR A 110 -11.88 -4.15 -11.66
N PHE A 111 -12.80 -5.08 -11.90
CA PHE A 111 -12.47 -6.41 -12.43
C PHE A 111 -12.26 -6.40 -13.95
N GLU A 112 -13.20 -5.85 -14.72
CA GLU A 112 -13.09 -5.77 -16.19
C GLU A 112 -11.90 -4.96 -16.67
N PRO A 113 -11.55 -3.80 -16.08
CA PRO A 113 -10.36 -3.09 -16.47
C PRO A 113 -9.11 -3.97 -16.40
N LEU A 114 -8.92 -4.72 -15.31
CA LEU A 114 -7.79 -5.65 -15.15
C LEU A 114 -7.89 -6.86 -16.08
N ILE A 115 -9.03 -7.53 -16.13
CA ILE A 115 -9.23 -8.73 -16.96
C ILE A 115 -9.00 -8.40 -18.44
N ARG A 116 -9.45 -7.23 -18.91
CA ARG A 116 -9.18 -6.76 -20.27
C ARG A 116 -7.68 -6.60 -20.54
N ARG A 117 -6.90 -6.08 -19.58
CA ARG A 117 -5.43 -5.98 -19.72
C ARG A 117 -4.74 -7.35 -19.72
N LEU A 118 -5.26 -8.31 -18.96
CA LEU A 118 -4.68 -9.65 -18.86
C LEU A 118 -5.06 -10.51 -20.05
N ASN A 119 -6.31 -10.44 -20.51
CA ASN A 119 -6.83 -11.32 -21.54
C ASN A 119 -6.32 -10.92 -22.91
N ASN A 120 -5.83 -11.89 -23.66
CA ASN A 120 -5.22 -11.75 -24.99
C ASN A 120 -3.89 -10.96 -24.98
N ALA A 121 -3.31 -10.70 -23.82
CA ALA A 121 -2.04 -10.00 -23.74
C ALA A 121 -0.85 -10.93 -23.97
N THR A 122 0.15 -10.42 -24.67
CA THR A 122 1.49 -11.02 -24.74
C THR A 122 2.30 -10.57 -23.52
N VAL A 123 2.94 -11.51 -22.83
CA VAL A 123 3.79 -11.22 -21.67
C VAL A 123 5.22 -11.00 -22.12
N VAL A 124 5.80 -9.87 -21.74
CA VAL A 124 7.22 -9.56 -21.94
C VAL A 124 7.87 -9.39 -20.58
N GLY A 125 8.85 -10.23 -20.26
CA GLY A 125 9.58 -10.14 -19.00
C GLY A 125 10.55 -8.95 -18.98
N ASP A 126 10.66 -8.30 -17.83
CA ASP A 126 11.56 -7.17 -17.61
C ASP A 126 12.85 -7.64 -16.90
N ALA A 127 13.98 -6.98 -17.16
CA ALA A 127 15.27 -7.34 -16.55
C ALA A 127 15.28 -7.19 -15.00
N ALA A 128 14.39 -6.36 -14.45
CA ALA A 128 14.24 -6.17 -13.02
C ALA A 128 13.40 -7.27 -12.33
N GLY A 129 12.94 -8.28 -13.08
CA GLY A 129 12.09 -9.35 -12.56
C GLY A 129 10.59 -9.08 -12.65
N GLY A 130 10.18 -7.91 -13.18
CA GLY A 130 8.79 -7.59 -13.49
C GLY A 130 8.34 -8.11 -14.86
N PHE A 131 7.18 -7.64 -15.30
CA PHE A 131 6.71 -7.92 -16.65
C PHE A 131 5.81 -6.81 -17.19
N THR A 132 5.75 -6.75 -18.51
CA THR A 132 4.89 -5.87 -19.28
C THR A 132 3.90 -6.70 -20.10
N LEU A 133 2.63 -6.31 -20.06
CA LEU A 133 1.58 -6.85 -20.91
C LEU A 133 1.41 -5.97 -22.14
N LEU A 134 1.50 -6.59 -23.31
CA LEU A 134 1.23 -5.97 -24.60
C LEU A 134 -0.09 -6.53 -25.14
N SER A 135 -1.11 -5.68 -25.24
CA SER A 135 -2.39 -6.00 -25.87
C SER A 135 -2.53 -5.24 -27.17
N GLU A 136 -3.11 -5.88 -28.19
CA GLU A 136 -3.42 -5.25 -29.48
C GLU A 136 -4.55 -4.22 -29.36
N THR A 137 -5.39 -4.34 -28.33
CA THR A 137 -6.58 -3.49 -28.15
C THR A 137 -6.33 -2.26 -27.29
N ASP A 138 -5.13 -2.12 -26.75
CA ASP A 138 -4.81 -1.11 -25.75
C ASP A 138 -3.75 -0.14 -26.27
N ASP A 139 -4.00 1.15 -26.10
CA ASP A 139 -3.09 2.21 -26.57
C ASP A 139 -1.76 2.26 -25.79
N ALA A 140 -1.69 1.62 -24.61
CA ALA A 140 -0.53 1.69 -23.73
C ALA A 140 -0.19 0.33 -23.09
N PRO A 141 1.11 -0.01 -22.97
CA PRO A 141 1.57 -1.21 -22.29
C PRO A 141 1.22 -1.14 -20.80
N THR A 142 0.76 -2.27 -20.25
CA THR A 142 0.46 -2.38 -18.81
C THR A 142 1.63 -3.01 -18.09
N ARG A 143 2.23 -2.30 -17.14
CA ARG A 143 3.46 -2.73 -16.44
C ARG A 143 3.15 -3.24 -15.04
N PHE A 144 3.83 -4.31 -14.67
CA PHE A 144 3.80 -4.91 -13.34
C PHE A 144 5.21 -4.99 -12.78
N ALA A 145 5.43 -4.31 -11.65
CA ALA A 145 6.71 -4.30 -10.97
C ALA A 145 6.76 -5.42 -9.92
N PRO A 146 7.89 -6.13 -9.75
CA PRO A 146 8.00 -7.20 -8.77
C PRO A 146 7.97 -6.60 -7.37
N LEU A 147 7.00 -7.01 -6.56
CA LEU A 147 6.86 -6.55 -5.18
C LEU A 147 6.03 -7.57 -4.38
N PRO A 148 6.58 -8.16 -3.31
CA PRO A 148 5.81 -9.04 -2.44
C PRO A 148 4.73 -8.24 -1.68
N ARG A 149 3.77 -8.94 -1.07
CA ARG A 149 2.69 -8.32 -0.28
C ARG A 149 3.22 -7.42 0.84
N GLU A 150 4.29 -7.83 1.53
CA GLU A 150 4.95 -6.99 2.55
C GLU A 150 5.42 -5.64 1.96
N GLY A 151 5.92 -5.63 0.73
CA GLY A 151 6.31 -4.40 0.05
C GLY A 151 5.11 -3.49 -0.25
N LEU A 152 3.95 -4.05 -0.61
CA LEU A 152 2.72 -3.28 -0.76
C LEU A 152 2.32 -2.59 0.57
N ASP A 153 2.45 -3.29 1.69
CA ASP A 153 2.18 -2.72 3.01
C ASP A 153 3.11 -1.53 3.27
N LEU A 154 4.41 -1.68 3.07
CA LEU A 154 5.35 -0.58 3.27
C LEU A 154 5.08 0.60 2.32
N LEU A 155 4.69 0.33 1.07
CA LEU A 155 4.34 1.38 0.10
C LEU A 155 3.09 2.14 0.52
N MET A 156 2.04 1.45 0.98
CA MET A 156 0.83 2.10 1.50
C MET A 156 1.12 2.95 2.74
N ALA A 157 2.02 2.48 3.63
CA ALA A 157 2.47 3.26 4.78
C ALA A 157 3.22 4.53 4.35
N TRP A 158 4.05 4.43 3.31
CA TRP A 158 4.72 5.58 2.70
C TRP A 158 3.72 6.58 2.13
N VAL A 159 2.74 6.15 1.32
CA VAL A 159 1.73 7.06 0.74
C VAL A 159 0.92 7.74 1.83
N GLY A 160 0.46 6.99 2.83
CA GLY A 160 -0.29 7.52 3.97
C GLY A 160 0.51 8.57 4.75
N THR A 161 1.79 8.32 4.98
CA THR A 161 2.69 9.28 5.66
C THR A 161 2.97 10.52 4.81
N ALA A 162 3.22 10.30 3.51
CA ALA A 162 3.43 11.36 2.53
C ALA A 162 2.20 12.26 2.38
N GLY A 163 0.99 11.76 2.67
CA GLY A 163 -0.25 12.52 2.61
C GLY A 163 -0.57 12.96 1.18
N VAL A 164 -0.26 12.10 0.20
CA VAL A 164 -0.49 12.32 -1.22
C VAL A 164 -1.51 11.32 -1.75
N SER A 165 -2.31 11.71 -2.74
CA SER A 165 -3.24 10.78 -3.38
C SER A 165 -2.54 9.97 -4.46
N LEU A 166 -2.96 8.71 -4.65
CA LEU A 166 -2.45 7.83 -5.71
C LEU A 166 -2.60 8.49 -7.10
N ASN A 167 -3.71 9.20 -7.34
CA ASN A 167 -3.95 9.90 -8.61
C ASN A 167 -2.89 10.96 -8.90
N ARG A 168 -2.38 11.65 -7.87
CA ARG A 168 -1.34 12.67 -8.04
C ARG A 168 0.04 12.08 -8.28
N LEU A 169 0.30 10.86 -7.78
CA LEU A 169 1.54 10.14 -8.03
C LEU A 169 1.53 9.41 -9.38
N ASN A 170 0.34 9.09 -9.89
CA ASN A 170 0.17 8.36 -11.15
C ASN A 170 1.02 7.07 -11.21
N TYR A 171 1.10 6.35 -10.09
CA TYR A 171 1.86 5.11 -9.93
C TYR A 171 3.39 5.23 -10.12
N CYS A 172 3.96 6.45 -10.13
CA CYS A 172 5.41 6.67 -10.26
C CYS A 172 6.21 6.01 -9.13
N GLU A 173 5.59 5.84 -7.96
CA GLU A 173 6.17 5.29 -6.75
C GLU A 173 6.35 3.77 -6.85
N VAL A 174 5.51 3.08 -7.62
CA VAL A 174 5.55 1.61 -7.74
C VAL A 174 6.87 1.11 -8.35
N PRO A 175 7.31 1.56 -9.54
CA PRO A 175 8.56 1.12 -10.11
C PRO A 175 9.78 1.61 -9.31
N GLN A 176 9.72 2.81 -8.73
CA GLN A 176 10.79 3.30 -7.85
C GLN A 176 10.94 2.40 -6.63
N PHE A 177 9.82 2.09 -5.95
CA PHE A 177 9.83 1.29 -4.74
C PHE A 177 10.30 -0.13 -5.00
N SER A 178 9.80 -0.76 -6.06
CA SER A 178 10.22 -2.10 -6.48
C SER A 178 11.73 -2.19 -6.72
N GLN A 179 12.34 -1.14 -7.27
CA GLN A 179 13.79 -1.11 -7.51
C GLN A 179 14.61 -0.91 -6.23
N ILE A 180 14.13 -0.10 -5.28
CA ILE A 180 14.89 0.21 -4.05
C ILE A 180 14.60 -0.76 -2.90
N TYR A 181 13.41 -1.37 -2.85
CA TYR A 181 12.98 -2.30 -1.80
C TYR A 181 13.98 -3.43 -1.54
N PRO A 182 14.57 -4.10 -2.55
CA PRO A 182 15.54 -5.18 -2.30
C PRO A 182 16.96 -4.68 -1.96
N LEU A 183 17.27 -3.39 -2.12
CA LEU A 183 18.65 -2.90 -2.03
C LEU A 183 19.08 -2.66 -0.57
N ALA A 184 20.21 -3.22 -0.13
CA ALA A 184 20.73 -2.96 1.22
C ALA A 184 20.91 -1.46 1.53
N GLN A 185 21.26 -0.65 0.51
CA GLN A 185 21.47 0.79 0.63
C GLN A 185 20.21 1.61 0.97
N SER A 186 19.01 1.04 0.82
CA SER A 186 17.75 1.69 1.20
C SER A 186 17.31 1.32 2.63
N GLN A 187 18.17 0.67 3.44
CA GLN A 187 17.81 0.20 4.78
C GLN A 187 17.23 1.30 5.67
N ARG A 188 17.82 2.51 5.68
CA ARG A 188 17.30 3.63 6.48
C ARG A 188 15.88 4.03 6.05
N PHE A 189 15.63 4.04 4.75
CA PHE A 189 14.31 4.29 4.21
C PHE A 189 13.33 3.18 4.62
N ARG A 190 13.71 1.90 4.47
CA ARG A 190 12.89 0.76 4.93
C ARG A 190 12.59 0.82 6.43
N ASN A 191 13.57 1.15 7.27
CA ASN A 191 13.37 1.34 8.71
C ASN A 191 12.29 2.37 9.00
N ALA A 192 12.33 3.53 8.31
CA ALA A 192 11.30 4.55 8.43
C ALA A 192 9.91 4.00 8.06
N LEU A 193 9.82 3.27 6.95
CA LEU A 193 8.56 2.65 6.52
C LEU A 193 8.05 1.60 7.50
N THR A 194 8.93 0.83 8.15
CA THR A 194 8.53 -0.14 9.18
C THR A 194 7.78 0.56 10.31
N VAL A 195 8.28 1.70 10.80
CA VAL A 195 7.59 2.48 11.85
C VAL A 195 6.26 3.04 11.35
N PHE A 196 6.23 3.58 10.12
CA PHE A 196 4.98 4.12 9.55
C PHE A 196 3.94 3.02 9.29
N ASN A 197 4.38 1.82 8.93
CA ASN A 197 3.51 0.67 8.78
C ASN A 197 2.92 0.25 10.12
N GLU A 198 3.72 0.20 11.19
CA GLU A 198 3.21 -0.09 12.53
C GLU A 198 2.19 0.95 13.00
N ILE A 199 2.45 2.24 12.75
CA ILE A 199 1.49 3.32 13.02
C ILE A 199 0.19 3.09 12.25
N ARG A 200 0.28 2.74 10.96
CA ARG A 200 -0.89 2.47 10.14
C ARG A 200 -1.66 1.27 10.68
N GLU A 201 -1.01 0.13 10.88
CA GLU A 201 -1.64 -1.11 11.36
C GLU A 201 -2.30 -0.93 12.73
N SER A 202 -1.64 -0.24 13.66
CA SER A 202 -2.23 0.09 14.96
C SER A 202 -3.46 1.00 14.84
N SER A 203 -3.42 1.99 13.93
CA SER A 203 -4.58 2.85 13.67
C SER A 203 -5.73 2.06 13.04
N PHE A 204 -5.40 1.18 12.11
CA PHE A 204 -6.31 0.28 11.40
C PHE A 204 -6.95 -0.78 12.30
N ALA A 205 -6.23 -1.25 13.31
CA ALA A 205 -6.76 -2.17 14.30
C ALA A 205 -7.82 -1.50 15.20
N ALA A 206 -7.66 -0.19 15.44
CA ALA A 206 -8.57 0.59 16.28
C ALA A 206 -9.90 0.92 15.55
N THR A 207 -9.85 1.29 14.29
CA THR A 207 -11.03 1.60 13.44
C THR A 207 -11.93 0.40 13.17
N ARG A 208 -11.40 -0.82 13.16
CA ARG A 208 -12.18 -2.07 13.01
C ARG A 208 -13.12 -2.36 14.19
N LEU A 209 -12.97 -1.66 15.31
CA LEU A 209 -13.88 -1.75 16.45
C LEU A 209 -15.04 -0.76 16.25
N VAL A 210 -15.85 -0.97 15.21
CA VAL A 210 -16.98 -0.10 14.85
C VAL A 210 -18.15 -0.29 15.78
N THR A 211 -18.75 0.76 16.34
CA THR A 211 -19.96 0.72 17.19
C THR A 211 -21.20 0.30 16.38
N GLN A 212 -21.98 -0.65 16.92
CA GLN A 212 -23.31 -1.03 16.46
C GLN A 212 -24.34 -0.07 17.07
N GLU A 213 -25.41 0.23 16.33
CA GLU A 213 -26.45 1.17 16.78
C GLU A 213 -27.23 0.67 18.01
N ASP A 214 -27.22 -0.64 18.27
CA ASP A 214 -27.93 -1.28 19.38
C ASP A 214 -27.02 -1.61 20.59
N GLU A 215 -25.83 -1.02 20.67
CA GLU A 215 -24.91 -1.26 21.80
C GLU A 215 -25.44 -0.69 23.11
N SER A 216 -25.39 -1.51 24.16
CA SER A 216 -25.55 -1.04 25.52
C SER A 216 -24.39 -0.14 25.94
N ASP A 217 -24.63 0.73 26.94
CA ASP A 217 -23.59 1.63 27.49
C ASP A 217 -22.33 0.87 27.95
N LEU A 218 -22.49 -0.34 28.49
CA LEU A 218 -21.37 -1.18 28.93
C LEU A 218 -20.54 -1.71 27.75
N GLU A 219 -21.20 -2.12 26.66
CA GLU A 219 -20.53 -2.55 25.43
C GLU A 219 -19.81 -1.39 24.75
N TRP A 220 -20.42 -0.21 24.73
CA TRP A 220 -19.79 1.01 24.23
C TRP A 220 -18.55 1.39 25.05
N GLN A 221 -18.62 1.31 26.38
CA GLN A 221 -17.49 1.60 27.26
C GLN A 221 -16.33 0.61 27.07
N ASP A 222 -16.63 -0.69 27.04
CA ASP A 222 -15.64 -1.74 26.76
C ASP A 222 -14.99 -1.56 25.39
N ARG A 223 -15.78 -1.25 24.36
CA ARG A 223 -15.28 -0.99 23.00
C ARG A 223 -14.41 0.24 22.93
N SER A 224 -14.85 1.34 23.52
CA SER A 224 -14.08 2.58 23.60
C SER A 224 -12.75 2.36 24.33
N ALA A 225 -12.73 1.53 25.38
CA ALA A 225 -11.50 1.13 26.06
C ALA A 225 -10.58 0.33 25.13
N LYS A 226 -11.10 -0.67 24.41
CA LYS A 226 -10.35 -1.46 23.42
C LYS A 226 -9.81 -0.61 22.26
N GLN A 227 -10.61 0.32 21.74
CA GLN A 227 -10.19 1.23 20.67
C GLN A 227 -9.05 2.15 21.14
N LYS A 228 -9.15 2.69 22.36
CA LYS A 228 -8.07 3.47 22.97
C LYS A 228 -6.79 2.63 23.15
N GLN A 229 -6.92 1.37 23.57
CA GLN A 229 -5.78 0.47 23.70
C GLN A 229 -5.11 0.20 22.35
N ARG A 230 -5.88 -0.07 21.29
CA ARG A 230 -5.36 -0.34 19.94
C ARG A 230 -4.74 0.87 19.24
N SER A 231 -5.25 2.07 19.49
CA SER A 231 -4.68 3.31 18.91
C SER A 231 -3.48 3.85 19.70
N ARG A 232 -3.24 3.37 20.93
CA ARG A 232 -2.16 3.85 21.80
C ARG A 232 -0.76 3.64 21.21
N PRO A 233 -0.40 2.49 20.60
CA PRO A 233 0.90 2.35 19.93
C PRO A 233 1.14 3.41 18.85
N ALA A 234 0.17 3.62 17.95
CA ALA A 234 0.26 4.64 16.90
C ALA A 234 0.48 6.05 17.48
N ASN A 235 -0.22 6.39 18.57
CA ASN A 235 -0.06 7.67 19.25
C ASN A 235 1.34 7.82 19.87
N ILE A 236 1.84 6.81 20.56
CA ILE A 236 3.17 6.84 21.19
C ILE A 236 4.26 6.98 20.13
N LEU A 237 4.21 6.18 19.06
CA LEU A 237 5.18 6.24 17.97
C LEU A 237 5.16 7.62 17.29
N ASN A 238 3.98 8.17 16.98
CA ASN A 238 3.85 9.51 16.40
C ASN A 238 4.40 10.61 17.31
N GLN A 239 4.10 10.56 18.60
CA GLN A 239 4.61 11.54 19.57
C GLN A 239 6.12 11.44 19.73
N THR A 240 6.67 10.22 19.78
CA THR A 240 8.11 9.99 19.85
C THR A 240 8.81 10.52 18.61
N ILE A 241 8.32 10.22 17.40
CA ILE A 241 8.85 10.78 16.15
C ILE A 241 8.84 12.31 16.19
N ASN A 242 7.70 12.93 16.53
CA ASN A 242 7.58 14.39 16.58
C ASN A 242 8.44 15.02 17.68
N TRP A 243 8.73 14.29 18.75
CA TRP A 243 9.66 14.73 19.78
C TRP A 243 11.09 14.72 19.26
N VAL A 244 11.53 13.62 18.65
CA VAL A 244 12.89 13.47 18.08
C VAL A 244 13.14 14.49 16.97
N ILE A 245 12.13 14.85 16.18
CA ILE A 245 12.23 15.93 15.20
C ILE A 245 12.55 17.28 15.87
N ARG A 246 11.95 17.56 17.04
CA ARG A 246 12.11 18.82 17.78
C ARG A 246 13.34 18.82 18.70
N HIS A 247 13.77 17.64 19.14
CA HIS A 247 14.85 17.43 20.10
C HIS A 247 15.74 16.26 19.62
N PRO A 248 16.54 16.46 18.56
CA PRO A 248 17.28 15.38 17.91
C PRO A 248 18.39 14.75 18.79
N GLN A 249 18.81 15.43 19.85
CA GLN A 249 19.78 14.93 20.82
C GLN A 249 19.19 13.97 21.86
N ASP A 250 17.86 13.96 22.03
CA ASP A 250 17.21 13.13 23.05
C ASP A 250 17.18 11.66 22.60
N ASP A 251 17.30 10.73 23.55
CA ASP A 251 17.19 9.30 23.27
C ASP A 251 15.71 8.93 23.02
N PRO A 252 15.35 8.39 21.84
CA PRO A 252 14.00 7.89 21.59
C PRO A 252 13.52 6.90 22.65
N ALA A 253 14.43 6.14 23.27
CA ALA A 253 14.09 5.15 24.30
C ALA A 253 13.50 5.81 25.55
N GLU A 254 14.14 6.87 26.04
CA GLU A 254 13.69 7.63 27.22
C GLU A 254 12.36 8.33 26.96
N VAL A 255 12.19 8.90 25.76
CA VAL A 255 10.93 9.55 25.36
C VAL A 255 9.79 8.53 25.32
N MET A 256 10.05 7.36 24.73
CA MET A 256 9.09 6.29 24.57
C MET A 256 8.70 5.66 25.92
N ASP A 257 9.66 5.44 26.81
CA ASP A 257 9.42 4.95 28.18
C ASP A 257 8.51 5.90 28.96
N ARG A 258 8.79 7.22 28.89
CA ARG A 258 7.94 8.25 29.51
C ARG A 258 6.51 8.24 28.96
N LEU A 259 6.33 7.98 27.66
CA LEU A 259 5.02 7.94 27.00
C LEU A 259 4.25 6.65 27.26
N LEU A 260 4.95 5.52 27.42
CA LEU A 260 4.36 4.26 27.85
C LEU A 260 3.84 4.40 29.28
N GLY A 261 4.67 4.93 30.19
CA GLY A 261 4.38 5.04 31.61
C GLY A 261 4.42 3.67 32.33
N PRO A 262 4.45 3.66 33.68
CA PRO A 262 4.71 2.46 34.48
C PRO A 262 3.60 1.40 34.43
N SER A 263 2.45 1.74 33.87
CA SER A 263 1.25 0.89 33.78
C SER A 263 0.83 0.62 32.32
N ALA A 264 1.74 0.77 31.36
CA ALA A 264 1.47 0.36 29.98
C ALA A 264 1.10 -1.13 29.94
N PRO A 265 -0.05 -1.49 29.34
CA PRO A 265 -0.37 -2.90 29.11
C PRO A 265 0.75 -3.57 28.29
N SER A 266 1.03 -4.85 28.55
CA SER A 266 2.02 -5.62 27.80
C SER A 266 1.77 -5.58 26.29
N GLU A 267 0.49 -5.54 25.90
CA GLU A 267 0.04 -5.43 24.50
C GLU A 267 0.51 -4.15 23.82
N VAL A 268 0.60 -3.01 24.51
CA VAL A 268 1.10 -1.77 23.89
C VAL A 268 2.62 -1.86 23.66
N SER A 269 3.32 -2.50 24.59
CA SER A 269 4.78 -2.62 24.58
C SER A 269 5.29 -3.52 23.44
N VAL A 270 4.56 -4.58 23.09
CA VAL A 270 4.95 -5.50 21.99
C VAL A 270 4.89 -4.83 20.61
N HIS A 271 4.11 -3.76 20.45
CA HIS A 271 4.05 -3.00 19.20
C HIS A 271 5.08 -1.86 19.16
N VAL A 272 5.32 -1.22 20.31
CA VAL A 272 6.11 0.01 20.38
C VAL A 272 7.61 -0.25 20.53
N ILE A 273 8.01 -1.19 21.40
CA ILE A 273 9.42 -1.46 21.71
C ILE A 273 10.20 -1.95 20.48
N PRO A 274 9.68 -2.87 19.63
CA PRO A 274 10.42 -3.32 18.44
C PRO A 274 10.71 -2.21 17.43
N MET A 275 9.96 -1.10 17.47
CA MET A 275 10.15 0.04 16.56
C MET A 275 11.26 0.99 17.02
N LEU A 276 11.70 0.90 18.27
CA LEU A 276 12.67 1.80 18.88
C LEU A 276 13.94 2.01 18.02
N PRO A 277 14.59 0.96 17.45
CA PRO A 277 15.79 1.13 16.63
C PRO A 277 15.56 1.96 15.35
N TYR A 278 14.32 2.10 14.91
CA TYR A 278 13.94 2.70 13.63
C TYR A 278 13.38 4.13 13.76
N ILE A 279 13.11 4.61 14.99
CA ILE A 279 12.47 5.91 15.23
C ILE A 279 13.27 7.07 14.64
N LYS A 280 14.60 7.05 14.74
CA LYS A 280 15.45 8.13 14.20
C LYS A 280 15.34 8.24 12.68
N ASP A 281 15.26 7.12 11.99
CA ASP A 281 15.08 7.10 10.54
C ASP A 281 13.67 7.62 10.16
N ALA A 282 12.62 7.20 10.88
CA ALA A 282 11.27 7.73 10.69
C ALA A 282 11.18 9.25 10.93
N ALA A 283 11.88 9.75 11.96
CA ALA A 283 11.97 11.18 12.25
C ALA A 283 12.70 11.97 11.14
N ASP A 284 13.83 11.47 10.64
CA ASP A 284 14.55 12.07 9.51
C ASP A 284 13.67 12.13 8.26
N PHE A 285 12.98 11.02 7.91
CA PHE A 285 12.06 11.00 6.77
C PHE A 285 10.95 12.06 6.91
N LYS A 286 10.26 12.08 8.06
CA LYS A 286 9.15 13.00 8.32
C LYS A 286 9.61 14.46 8.34
N ALA A 287 10.81 14.75 8.87
CA ALA A 287 11.38 16.09 8.84
C ALA A 287 11.69 16.55 7.40
N ARG A 288 12.22 15.68 6.54
CA ARG A 288 12.46 15.97 5.11
C ARG A 288 11.16 16.23 4.36
N LEU A 289 10.14 15.41 4.62
CA LEU A 289 8.81 15.59 4.04
C LEU A 289 8.20 16.94 4.47
N GLN A 290 8.31 17.30 5.75
CA GLN A 290 7.81 18.57 6.28
C GLN A 290 8.50 19.76 5.61
N LYS A 291 9.83 19.72 5.41
CA LYS A 291 10.56 20.77 4.71
C LYS A 291 10.04 21.02 3.29
N ILE A 292 9.66 19.97 2.56
CA ILE A 292 9.10 20.11 1.21
C ILE A 292 7.70 20.74 1.28
N ARG A 293 6.87 20.34 2.26
CA ARG A 293 5.55 20.94 2.50
C ARG A 293 5.67 22.43 2.82
N ASP A 294 6.59 22.79 3.71
CA ASP A 294 6.80 24.17 4.15
C ASP A 294 7.32 25.07 3.02
N ALA A 295 8.01 24.49 2.03
CA ALA A 295 8.46 25.19 0.82
C ALA A 295 7.31 25.47 -0.19
N GLY A 296 6.09 25.01 0.08
CA GLY A 296 4.91 25.25 -0.78
C GLY A 296 4.91 24.49 -2.11
N THR A 297 5.84 23.55 -2.31
CA THR A 297 5.91 22.75 -3.54
C THR A 297 4.94 21.56 -3.46
N PRO A 298 4.15 21.26 -4.51
CA PRO A 298 3.34 20.04 -4.55
C PRO A 298 4.20 18.79 -4.34
N LEU A 299 3.87 17.98 -3.34
CA LEU A 299 4.68 16.83 -2.93
C LEU A 299 4.86 15.76 -4.00
N SER A 300 3.93 15.61 -4.94
CA SER A 300 3.96 14.51 -5.91
C SER A 300 5.22 14.53 -6.78
N ALA A 301 5.61 15.68 -7.33
CA ALA A 301 6.77 15.76 -8.22
C ALA A 301 8.09 15.41 -7.51
N PRO A 302 8.45 16.00 -6.35
CA PRO A 302 9.64 15.61 -5.58
C PRO A 302 9.64 14.12 -5.19
N LEU A 303 8.50 13.58 -4.76
CA LEU A 303 8.38 12.17 -4.38
C LEU A 303 8.48 11.23 -5.59
N CYS A 304 8.04 11.66 -6.77
CA CYS A 304 8.25 10.93 -8.03
C CYS A 304 9.69 11.01 -8.54
N MET A 305 10.48 12.00 -8.10
CA MET A 305 11.90 12.08 -8.43
C MET A 305 12.76 11.23 -7.49
N ASP A 306 12.45 11.27 -6.19
CA ASP A 306 13.13 10.48 -5.18
C ASP A 306 12.18 10.20 -4.00
N MET A 307 11.57 9.01 -4.02
CA MET A 307 10.69 8.60 -2.93
C MET A 307 11.39 8.43 -1.58
N THR A 308 12.73 8.31 -1.56
CA THR A 308 13.52 8.15 -0.33
C THR A 308 13.86 9.49 0.32
N LEU A 309 13.66 10.61 -0.39
CA LEU A 309 14.04 11.95 0.05
C LEU A 309 15.53 12.04 0.45
N GLY A 310 16.40 11.32 -0.25
CA GLY A 310 17.84 11.24 0.00
C GLY A 310 18.24 10.34 1.17
N MET A 311 17.34 9.49 1.66
CA MET A 311 17.66 8.49 2.70
C MET A 311 18.28 7.20 2.13
N GLY A 312 18.14 6.95 0.82
CA GLY A 312 19.01 6.03 0.10
C GLY A 312 20.24 6.78 -0.41
N LYS A 313 21.45 6.19 -0.36
CA LYS A 313 22.61 6.82 -1.02
C LYS A 313 22.26 7.06 -2.49
N THR A 314 22.50 8.28 -2.94
CA THR A 314 22.32 8.81 -4.29
C THR A 314 22.63 7.77 -5.38
N HIS A 315 21.65 7.46 -6.23
CA HIS A 315 21.94 6.81 -7.51
C HIS A 315 22.73 7.79 -8.39
N PRO A 316 23.94 7.44 -8.88
CA PRO A 316 24.68 8.28 -9.84
C PRO A 316 24.04 8.32 -11.25
N HIS A 317 22.94 7.61 -11.49
CA HIS A 317 22.41 7.34 -12.83
C HIS A 317 21.12 8.07 -13.20
N LEU A 318 20.54 8.87 -12.30
CA LEU A 318 19.39 9.72 -12.64
C LEU A 318 19.76 11.19 -12.90
N SER A 319 21.04 11.57 -12.75
CA SER A 319 21.54 12.93 -13.05
C SER A 319 22.23 13.07 -14.41
N LYS A 320 21.97 12.15 -15.35
CA LYS A 320 22.39 12.30 -16.76
C LYS A 320 21.18 12.24 -17.70
N GLY A 321 20.25 13.16 -17.50
CA GLY A 321 19.34 13.64 -18.55
C GLY A 321 19.90 14.96 -19.06
N LYS A 322 20.06 15.06 -20.38
CA LYS A 322 20.62 16.18 -21.14
C LYS A 322 19.98 17.53 -20.83
#